data_AF-A0A535RC34-F1
#
_entry.id   AF-A0A535RC34-F1
#
_cell.length_a   1.000
_cell.length_b   1.000
_cell.length_c   1.000
_cell.angle_alpha   90.00
_cell.angle_beta   90.00
_cell.angle_gamma   90.00
#
_symmetry.space_group_name_H-M   'P 1'
#
loop_
_entity.id
_entity.type
_entity.pdbx_description
1 polymer ?
#
loop_
_entity_poly.entity_id
_entity_poly.type
_entity_poly.pdbx_seq_one_letter_code
_entity_poly.pdbx_strand_id
1 'polypeptide(L)'
;MAVYVVALAVHEVMHLVALYALGGQGTLVVHAWRFTFLPITVQSFHAQPAQALAFWPHLIFDFAGPALAALLLGFLTVAVHDPVPRTALAANLLILAFYAVIEPLDVALDAAGAPAHFLLWAEFNYGVPLLILLAASALPAVRLRRAPA
;
A
#
# COMPACT_ATOMS: atom_id res chain seq x y z
N MET A 1 -11.32 7.18 -6.87
CA MET A 1 -11.03 7.22 -5.42
C MET A 1 -11.45 5.96 -4.68
N ALA A 2 -12.66 5.42 -4.85
CA ALA A 2 -13.12 4.25 -4.08
C ALA A 2 -12.20 3.02 -4.16
N VAL A 3 -11.66 2.70 -5.35
CA VAL A 3 -10.75 1.55 -5.56
C VAL A 3 -9.49 1.63 -4.69
N TYR A 4 -9.00 2.84 -4.42
CA TYR A 4 -7.83 3.05 -3.56
C TYR A 4 -8.10 2.70 -2.09
N VAL A 5 -9.23 3.15 -1.56
CA VAL A 5 -9.64 2.82 -0.18
C VAL A 5 -9.83 1.31 -0.03
N VAL A 6 -10.41 0.66 -1.04
CA VAL A 6 -10.59 -0.80 -1.06
C VAL A 6 -9.24 -1.52 -1.13
N ALA A 7 -8.32 -1.07 -1.99
CA ALA A 7 -7.00 -1.68 -2.11
C ALA A 7 -6.21 -1.62 -0.79
N LEU A 8 -6.25 -0.49 -0.09
CA LEU A 8 -5.62 -0.35 1.23
C LEU A 8 -6.29 -1.23 2.30
N ALA A 9 -7.62 -1.28 2.33
CA ALA A 9 -8.31 -2.17 3.27
C ALA A 9 -7.97 -3.65 3.01
N VAL A 10 -7.88 -4.05 1.73
CA VAL A 10 -7.48 -5.41 1.34
C VAL A 10 -6.02 -5.67 1.74
N HIS A 11 -5.10 -4.74 1.51
CA HIS A 11 -3.70 -4.80 1.95
C HIS A 11 -3.60 -5.10 3.44
N GLU A 12 -4.28 -4.33 4.28
CA GLU A 12 -4.27 -4.55 5.74
C GLU A 12 -4.90 -5.89 6.16
N VAL A 13 -5.98 -6.31 5.49
CA VAL A 13 -6.55 -7.64 5.74
C VAL A 13 -5.60 -8.76 5.32
N MET A 14 -4.85 -8.57 4.23
CA MET A 14 -3.87 -9.55 3.75
C MET A 14 -2.68 -9.71 4.70
N HIS A 15 -2.27 -8.65 5.41
CA HIS A 15 -1.31 -8.78 6.52
C HIS A 15 -1.83 -9.75 7.58
N LEU A 16 -3.10 -9.63 8.00
CA LEU A 16 -3.68 -10.56 8.97
C LEU A 16 -3.75 -11.99 8.43
N VAL A 17 -4.11 -12.17 7.16
CA VAL A 17 -4.10 -13.50 6.52
C VAL A 17 -2.69 -14.10 6.54
N ALA A 18 -1.68 -13.33 6.17
CA ALA A 18 -0.27 -13.77 6.21
C ALA A 18 0.16 -14.11 7.64
N LEU A 19 -0.21 -13.29 8.62
CA LEU A 19 0.09 -13.51 10.04
C LEU A 19 -0.54 -14.81 10.55
N TYR A 20 -1.80 -15.07 10.23
CA TYR A 20 -2.47 -16.31 10.61
C TYR A 20 -1.87 -17.53 9.89
N ALA A 21 -1.46 -17.39 8.63
CA ALA A 21 -0.77 -18.45 7.90
C ALA A 21 0.60 -18.79 8.51
N LEU A 22 1.27 -17.81 9.11
CA LEU A 22 2.51 -17.99 9.90
C LEU A 22 2.25 -18.57 11.31
N GLY A 23 0.99 -18.82 11.69
CA GLY A 23 0.60 -19.30 13.01
C GLY A 23 0.54 -18.22 14.10
N GLY A 24 0.63 -16.95 13.72
CA GLY A 24 0.50 -15.81 14.63
C GLY A 24 -0.96 -15.45 14.94
N GLN A 25 -1.13 -14.41 15.76
CA GLN A 25 -2.43 -13.79 16.04
C GLN A 25 -2.29 -12.28 15.93
N GLY A 26 -3.37 -11.59 15.54
CA GLY A 26 -3.38 -10.14 15.43
C GLY A 26 -4.78 -9.59 15.22
N THR A 27 -4.88 -8.27 15.16
CA THR A 27 -6.14 -7.56 15.01
C THR A 27 -5.99 -6.40 14.05
N LEU A 28 -7.06 -6.06 13.34
CA LEU A 28 -7.12 -4.81 12.60
C LEU A 28 -7.48 -3.69 13.58
N VAL A 29 -6.63 -2.68 13.65
CA VAL A 29 -6.84 -1.50 14.49
C VAL A 29 -6.95 -0.24 13.63
N VAL A 30 -7.51 0.82 14.20
CA VAL A 30 -7.45 2.16 13.60
C VAL A 30 -6.23 2.87 14.18
N HIS A 31 -5.30 3.26 13.30
CA HIS A 31 -4.07 3.96 13.64
C HIS A 31 -4.09 5.40 13.09
N ALA A 32 -3.76 6.35 13.95
CA ALA A 32 -3.71 7.76 13.61
C ALA A 32 -2.32 8.16 13.09
N TRP A 33 -2.22 8.40 11.79
CA TRP A 33 -1.01 8.92 11.14
C TRP A 33 -0.95 10.43 11.29
N ARG A 34 -0.04 10.91 12.14
CA ARG A 34 0.27 12.33 12.27
C ARG A 34 1.34 12.73 11.25
N PHE A 35 1.06 13.78 10.50
CA PHE A 35 2.00 14.35 9.55
C PHE A 35 3.14 15.06 10.32
N THR A 36 4.37 14.90 9.82
CA THR A 36 5.59 15.49 10.38
C THR A 36 5.68 17.00 10.11
N PHE A 37 5.31 17.44 8.91
CA PHE A 37 5.48 18.81 8.42
C PHE A 37 4.19 19.64 8.41
N LEU A 38 3.04 18.98 8.53
CA LEU A 38 1.72 19.61 8.52
C LEU A 38 0.94 19.23 9.78
N PRO A 39 0.09 20.12 10.35
CA PRO A 39 -0.73 19.82 11.52
C PRO A 39 -1.98 19.00 11.14
N ILE A 40 -1.78 17.92 10.39
CA ILE A 40 -2.83 17.05 9.86
C ILE A 40 -2.67 15.66 10.49
N THR A 41 -3.79 15.00 10.76
CA THR A 41 -3.82 13.60 11.20
C THR A 41 -4.84 12.85 10.35
N VAL A 42 -4.43 11.70 9.83
CA VAL A 42 -5.27 10.82 9.00
C VAL A 42 -5.44 9.49 9.72
N GLN A 43 -6.67 8.98 9.74
CA GLN A 43 -6.94 7.64 10.28
C GLN A 43 -6.71 6.60 9.19
N SER A 44 -5.96 5.56 9.52
CA SER A 44 -5.75 4.39 8.68
C SER A 44 -6.13 3.12 9.41
N PHE A 45 -6.42 2.07 8.66
CA PHE A 45 -6.35 0.72 9.21
C PHE A 45 -4.89 0.31 9.34
N HIS A 46 -4.61 -0.57 10.30
CA HIS A 46 -3.33 -1.21 10.48
C HIS A 46 -3.52 -2.61 11.06
N ALA A 47 -2.90 -3.62 10.45
CA ALA A 47 -2.82 -4.96 10.98
C ALA A 47 -1.76 -5.03 12.09
N GLN A 48 -2.21 -5.23 13.33
CA GLN A 48 -1.32 -5.26 14.48
C GLN A 48 -1.15 -6.70 14.99
N PRO A 49 0.08 -7.26 14.95
CA PRO A 49 0.39 -8.53 15.60
C PRO A 49 0.21 -8.47 17.11
N ALA A 50 -0.29 -9.56 17.71
CA ALA A 50 -0.49 -9.69 19.16
C ALA A 50 0.83 -9.85 19.93
N GLN A 51 1.88 -10.32 19.26
CA GLN A 51 3.24 -10.41 19.78
C GLN A 51 4.22 -9.82 18.77
N ALA A 52 5.34 -9.31 19.27
CA ALA A 52 6.43 -8.86 18.40
C ALA A 52 6.92 -10.03 17.54
N LEU A 53 7.05 -9.80 16.23
CA LEU A 53 7.49 -10.80 15.28
C LEU A 53 9.02 -10.90 15.30
N ALA A 54 9.54 -12.12 15.17
CA ALA A 54 10.95 -12.31 14.86
C ALA A 54 11.26 -11.78 13.45
N PHE A 55 12.53 -11.50 13.18
CA PHE A 55 12.97 -10.85 11.93
C PHE A 55 12.39 -11.46 10.64
N TRP A 56 12.52 -12.77 10.44
CA TRP A 56 12.03 -13.42 9.22
C TRP A 56 10.50 -13.41 9.11
N PRO A 57 9.72 -13.79 10.14
CA PRO A 57 8.27 -13.58 10.14
C PRO A 57 7.84 -12.14 9.90
N HIS A 58 8.58 -11.16 10.43
CA HIS A 58 8.28 -9.73 10.25
C HIS A 58 8.44 -9.31 8.79
N LEU A 59 9.58 -9.67 8.16
CA LEU A 59 9.79 -9.42 6.73
C LEU A 59 8.73 -10.07 5.85
N ILE A 60 8.35 -11.32 6.14
CA ILE A 60 7.32 -12.03 5.37
C ILE A 60 5.97 -11.37 5.57
N PHE A 61 5.61 -11.02 6.80
CA PHE A 61 4.38 -10.33 7.14
C PHE A 61 4.25 -8.99 6.38
N ASP A 62 5.30 -8.17 6.43
CA ASP A 62 5.35 -6.85 5.79
C ASP A 62 5.35 -6.94 4.26
N PHE A 63 6.05 -7.91 3.68
CA PHE A 63 5.98 -8.13 2.23
C PHE A 63 4.60 -8.67 1.80
N ALA A 64 4.07 -9.64 2.54
CA ALA A 64 2.92 -10.43 2.09
C ALA A 64 1.62 -9.64 2.06
N GLY A 65 1.37 -8.73 3.00
CA GLY A 65 0.16 -7.90 2.99
C GLY A 65 -0.06 -7.18 1.66
N PRO A 66 0.84 -6.27 1.25
CA PRO A 66 0.71 -5.55 -0.01
C PRO A 66 0.87 -6.47 -1.23
N ALA A 67 1.75 -7.48 -1.18
CA ALA A 67 1.96 -8.40 -2.31
C ALA A 67 0.72 -9.25 -2.61
N LEU A 68 0.07 -9.83 -1.59
CA LEU A 68 -1.15 -10.62 -1.76
C LEU A 68 -2.30 -9.73 -2.24
N ALA A 69 -2.42 -8.52 -1.71
CA ALA A 69 -3.41 -7.56 -2.19
C ALA A 69 -3.17 -7.20 -3.67
N ALA A 70 -1.91 -7.02 -4.07
CA ALA A 70 -1.55 -6.77 -5.47
C ALA A 70 -1.90 -7.95 -6.37
N LEU A 71 -1.69 -9.19 -5.92
CA LEU A 71 -2.07 -10.39 -6.68
C LEU A 71 -3.59 -10.45 -6.90
N LEU A 72 -4.39 -10.23 -5.84
CA LEU A 72 -5.86 -10.23 -5.94
C LEU A 72 -6.36 -9.12 -6.86
N LEU A 73 -5.83 -7.91 -6.71
CA LEU A 73 -6.21 -6.77 -7.56
C LEU A 73 -5.72 -6.96 -9.01
N GLY A 74 -4.56 -7.60 -9.19
CA GLY A 74 -3.98 -7.92 -10.49
C GLY A 74 -4.88 -8.87 -11.27
N PHE A 75 -5.41 -9.90 -10.60
CA PHE A 75 -6.40 -10.80 -11.19
C PHE A 75 -7.66 -10.06 -11.64
N LEU A 76 -8.20 -9.16 -10.80
CA LEU A 76 -9.36 -8.32 -11.18
C LEU A 76 -9.06 -7.41 -12.38
N THR A 77 -7.82 -6.93 -12.49
CA THR A 77 -7.39 -6.05 -13.59
C THR A 77 -7.42 -6.75 -14.95
N VAL A 78 -7.18 -8.07 -14.99
CA VAL A 78 -7.26 -8.86 -16.23
C VAL A 78 -8.68 -8.85 -16.81
N ALA A 79 -9.70 -8.81 -15.96
CA ALA A 79 -11.10 -8.80 -16.36
C ALA A 79 -11.62 -7.41 -16.82
N VAL A 80 -10.82 -6.34 -16.65
CA VAL A 80 -11.24 -4.97 -16.91
C VAL A 80 -10.68 -4.51 -18.26
N HIS A 81 -11.58 -4.30 -19.21
CA HIS A 81 -11.25 -3.87 -20.57
C HIS A 81 -11.32 -2.34 -20.76
N ASP A 82 -12.14 -1.65 -19.97
CA ASP A 82 -12.26 -0.19 -20.08
C ASP A 82 -10.98 0.53 -19.63
N PRO A 83 -10.50 1.53 -20.41
CA PRO A 83 -9.20 2.14 -20.19
C PRO A 83 -9.13 2.93 -18.87
N VAL A 84 -10.20 3.63 -18.50
CA VAL A 84 -10.25 4.45 -17.28
C VAL A 84 -10.15 3.61 -16.00
N PRO A 85 -11.02 2.61 -15.74
CA PRO A 85 -10.90 1.75 -14.57
C PRO A 85 -9.61 0.93 -14.59
N ARG A 86 -9.13 0.53 -15.78
CA ARG A 86 -7.82 -0.15 -15.92
C ARG A 86 -6.66 0.74 -15.49
N THR A 87 -6.65 2.02 -15.84
CA THR A 87 -5.65 2.98 -15.35
C THR A 87 -5.72 3.16 -13.84
N ALA A 88 -6.92 3.22 -13.26
CA ALA A 88 -7.09 3.31 -11.82
C ALA A 88 -6.57 2.05 -11.10
N LEU A 89 -6.83 0.85 -11.65
CA LEU A 89 -6.32 -0.40 -11.12
C LEU A 89 -4.80 -0.50 -11.24
N ALA A 90 -4.23 -0.10 -12.37
CA ALA A 90 -2.78 -0.05 -12.56
C ALA A 90 -2.09 0.88 -11.55
N ALA A 91 -2.70 2.04 -11.25
CA ALA A 91 -2.19 2.94 -10.22
C ALA A 91 -2.18 2.28 -8.83
N ASN A 92 -3.24 1.55 -8.48
CA ASN A 92 -3.31 0.82 -7.22
C ASN A 92 -2.30 -0.33 -7.15
N LEU A 93 -2.09 -1.06 -8.24
CA LEU A 93 -1.04 -2.08 -8.31
C LEU A 93 0.34 -1.49 -8.08
N LEU A 94 0.62 -0.31 -8.64
CA LEU A 94 1.89 0.38 -8.42
C LEU A 94 2.06 0.84 -6.97
N ILE A 95 0.98 1.29 -6.33
CA ILE A 95 0.98 1.67 -4.91
C ILE A 95 1.24 0.45 -4.02
N LEU A 96 0.56 -0.67 -4.29
CA LEU A 96 0.79 -1.90 -3.54
C LEU A 96 2.20 -2.44 -3.76
N ALA A 97 2.73 -2.35 -4.98
CA ALA A 97 4.12 -2.71 -5.27
C ALA A 97 5.11 -1.81 -4.51
N PHE A 98 4.80 -0.52 -4.37
CA PHE A 98 5.59 0.40 -3.54
C PHE A 98 5.60 -0.06 -2.08
N TYR A 99 4.44 -0.32 -1.47
CA TYR A 99 4.35 -0.82 -0.09
C TYR A 99 5.06 -2.17 0.11
N ALA A 100 4.90 -3.10 -0.83
CA ALA A 100 5.57 -4.39 -0.80
C ALA A 100 7.10 -4.30 -0.83
N VAL A 101 7.66 -3.17 -1.26
CA VAL A 101 9.10 -2.92 -1.16
C VAL A 101 9.45 -2.19 0.12
N ILE A 102 8.74 -1.10 0.46
CA ILE A 102 9.17 -0.22 1.55
C ILE A 102 8.95 -0.82 2.94
N GLU A 103 7.88 -1.59 3.15
CA GLU A 103 7.56 -2.17 4.45
C GLU A 103 8.63 -3.18 4.90
N PRO A 104 8.98 -4.22 4.11
CA PRO A 104 10.07 -5.12 4.50
C PRO A 104 11.45 -4.43 4.47
N LEU A 105 11.62 -3.38 3.64
CA LEU A 105 12.87 -2.63 3.62
C LEU A 105 13.13 -1.90 4.94
N ASP A 106 12.10 -1.33 5.57
CA ASP A 106 12.21 -0.67 6.87
C ASP A 106 12.75 -1.63 7.93
N VAL A 107 12.16 -2.83 8.03
CA VAL A 107 12.64 -3.90 8.93
C VAL A 107 14.07 -4.33 8.62
N ALA A 108 14.42 -4.47 7.34
CA ALA A 108 15.77 -4.86 6.94
C ALA A 108 16.81 -3.79 7.30
N LEU A 109 16.48 -2.51 7.11
CA LEU A 109 17.35 -1.38 7.43
C LEU A 109 17.53 -1.20 8.94
N ASP A 110 16.45 -1.36 9.70
CA ASP A 110 16.49 -1.36 11.17
C ASP A 110 17.38 -2.48 11.69
N ALA A 111 17.24 -3.70 11.16
CA ALA A 111 18.08 -4.84 11.53
C ALA A 111 19.56 -4.64 11.15
N ALA A 112 19.84 -3.88 10.08
CA ALA A 112 21.19 -3.52 9.66
C ALA A 112 21.80 -2.36 10.48
N GLY A 113 21.05 -1.76 11.41
CA GLY A 113 21.51 -0.61 12.20
C GLY A 113 21.55 0.70 11.40
N ALA A 114 20.81 0.78 10.30
CA ALA A 114 20.73 1.96 9.43
C ALA A 114 19.27 2.44 9.29
N PRO A 115 18.59 2.80 10.39
CA PRO A 115 17.16 3.10 10.39
C PRO A 115 16.85 4.28 9.47
N ALA A 116 15.91 4.07 8.56
CA ALA A 116 15.49 5.08 7.58
C ALA A 116 14.13 5.66 7.96
N HIS A 117 14.09 6.42 9.07
CA HIS A 117 12.84 6.93 9.66
C HIS A 117 11.88 7.66 8.71
N PHE A 118 12.38 8.20 7.58
CA PHE A 118 11.53 8.83 6.58
C PHE A 118 10.58 7.85 5.89
N LEU A 119 10.91 6.55 5.86
CA LEU A 119 10.04 5.48 5.35
C LEU A 119 8.76 5.34 6.18
N LEU A 120 8.78 5.80 7.44
CA LEU A 120 7.64 5.82 8.34
C LEU A 120 6.98 7.20 8.45
N TRP A 121 7.34 8.17 7.61
CA TRP A 121 6.64 9.45 7.60
C TRP A 121 5.31 9.32 6.87
N ALA A 122 4.25 9.90 7.44
CA ALA A 122 2.95 9.98 6.77
C ALA A 122 3.09 10.67 5.40
N GLU A 123 3.92 11.70 5.30
CA GLU A 123 4.15 12.40 4.03
C GLU A 123 4.74 11.52 2.95
N PHE A 124 5.65 10.61 3.30
CA PHE A 124 6.23 9.70 2.32
C PHE A 124 5.19 8.63 1.92
N ASN A 125 4.56 8.01 2.92
CA ASN A 125 3.59 6.94 2.73
C ASN A 125 2.29 7.38 2.05
N TYR A 126 1.84 8.63 2.20
CA TYR A 126 0.67 9.16 1.49
C TYR A 126 1.05 10.00 0.26
N GLY A 127 2.20 10.66 0.28
CA GLY A 127 2.66 11.51 -0.80
C GLY A 127 3.03 10.72 -2.06
N VAL A 128 3.77 9.62 -1.93
CA VAL A 128 4.13 8.77 -3.08
C VAL A 128 2.86 8.18 -3.75
N PRO A 129 1.92 7.56 -3.02
CA PRO A 129 0.65 7.13 -3.61
C PRO A 129 -0.17 8.26 -4.22
N LEU A 130 -0.22 9.44 -3.60
CA LEU A 130 -0.91 10.60 -4.18
C LEU A 130 -0.29 10.99 -5.52
N LEU A 131 1.04 11.04 -5.61
CA LEU A 131 1.74 11.34 -6.87
C LEU A 131 1.43 10.29 -7.95
N ILE A 132 1.40 9.02 -7.59
CA ILE A 132 1.01 7.93 -8.51
C ILE A 132 -0.43 8.13 -9.02
N LEU A 133 -1.38 8.44 -8.13
CA LEU A 133 -2.77 8.69 -8.49
C LEU A 133 -2.91 9.93 -9.38
N LEU A 134 -2.20 11.01 -9.07
CA LEU A 134 -2.21 12.24 -9.88
C LEU A 134 -1.64 11.99 -11.28
N ALA A 135 -0.51 11.29 -11.38
CA ALA A 135 0.08 10.92 -12.67
C ALA A 135 -0.87 10.03 -13.49
N ALA A 136 -1.49 9.03 -12.85
CA ALA A 136 -2.48 8.18 -13.47
C ALA A 136 -3.72 8.95 -13.95
N SER A 137 -4.17 9.97 -13.21
CA SER A 137 -5.30 10.82 -13.59
C SER A 137 -5.00 11.76 -14.76
N ALA A 138 -3.74 12.18 -14.93
CA ALA A 138 -3.33 13.06 -16.02
C ALA A 138 -3.25 12.34 -17.38
N LEU A 139 -2.91 11.04 -17.38
CA LEU A 139 -2.70 10.25 -18.60
C LEU A 139 -3.96 10.15 -19.51
N PRO A 140 -5.17 9.86 -19.00
CA PRO A 140 -6.41 9.87 -19.80
C PRO A 140 -6.78 11.27 -20.30
N ALA A 141 -6.58 12.31 -19.48
CA ALA A 141 -6.91 13.70 -19.85
C ALA A 141 -6.07 14.20 -21.04
N VAL A 142 -4.81 13.78 -21.12
CA VAL A 142 -3.93 14.08 -22.27
C VAL A 142 -4.36 13.31 -23.52
N ARG A 143 -4.85 12.07 -23.41
CA ARG A 143 -5.34 11.29 -24.56
C ARG A 143 -6.64 11.86 -25.13
N LEU A 144 -7.58 12.30 -24.28
CA LEU A 144 -8.83 12.92 -24.71
C LEU A 144 -8.59 14.28 -25.42
N ARG A 145 -7.61 15.06 -24.98
CA ARG A 145 -7.22 16.33 -25.64
C ARG A 145 -6.52 16.15 -26.99
N ARG A 146 -6.02 14.95 -27.30
CA ARG A 146 -5.27 14.65 -28.54
C ARG A 146 -6.10 13.90 -29.59
N ALA A 147 -7.35 13.56 -29.31
CA ALA A 147 -8.24 13.01 -30.32
C ALA A 147 -8.65 14.13 -31.29
N PRO A 148 -8.41 13.99 -32.62
CA PRO A 148 -8.95 14.92 -33.60
C PRO A 148 -10.48 14.80 -33.62
N ALA A 149 -11.14 15.95 -33.77
CA ALA A 149 -12.59 16.07 -33.93
C ALA A 149 -13.07 15.42 -35.25
#